data_AF-A0A1F4JHF8-F1
#
_entry.id   AF-A0A1F4JHF8-F1
#
_cell.length_a   1.000
_cell.length_b   1.000
_cell.length_c   1.000
_cell.angle_alpha   90.00
_cell.angle_beta   90.00
_cell.angle_gamma   90.00
#
_symmetry.space_group_name_H-M   'P 1'
#
loop_
_entity.id
_entity.type
_entity.pdbx_description
1 polymer ?
#
loop_
_entity_poly.entity_id
_entity_poly.type
_entity_poly.pdbx_seq_one_letter_code
_entity_poly.pdbx_strand_id
1 'polypeptide(L)'
;MQCLAGRTANCQGVQKYAAYGVPVGGQWGGLYSEEVRVPFADAMLVPLPEGLDPVAAAGASDNLTDAWVSASQPIASRKDPKVLIVGGTESLGILSTQMAIAAGASEVDYYDVSDYRNQLAVDSGARVYDGPKEGLYERYDVVVAATRSPDKLHTSLMALAPGGHCSCIGIFFEDPKLPLFPMYLRGVTLSVGLCNVRSHIPKVLDLVHTGKCNPLIATPEVVTWEDAPQALIAPLAKVVMVRPRLFAAQTQN
;
A
#
# COMPACT_ATOMS: atom_id res chain seq x y z
N MET A 1 23.54 3.22 12.63
CA MET A 1 22.11 3.50 12.90
C MET A 1 21.26 3.01 11.74
N GLN A 2 20.08 2.43 11.99
CA GLN A 2 19.24 1.81 10.95
C GLN A 2 18.82 2.76 9.82
N CYS A 3 18.50 4.01 10.13
CA CYS A 3 18.10 5.02 9.15
C CYS A 3 19.21 5.35 8.13
N LEU A 4 20.48 5.36 8.57
CA LEU A 4 21.64 5.55 7.70
C LEU A 4 21.88 4.35 6.77
N ALA A 5 21.35 3.18 7.13
CA ALA A 5 21.34 1.98 6.28
C ALA A 5 20.08 1.90 5.40
N GLY A 6 19.38 3.02 5.21
CA GLY A 6 18.18 3.12 4.40
C GLY A 6 16.90 2.62 5.08
N ARG A 7 16.96 2.04 6.29
CA ARG A 7 15.80 1.54 7.05
C ARG A 7 15.21 2.64 7.93
N THR A 8 14.70 3.70 7.31
CA THR A 8 14.23 4.92 8.01
C THR A 8 13.08 4.65 8.97
N ALA A 9 12.17 3.71 8.66
CA ALA A 9 11.10 3.28 9.56
C ALA A 9 11.60 2.65 10.88
N ASN A 10 12.88 2.28 10.96
CA ASN A 10 13.51 1.68 12.13
C ASN A 10 14.57 2.59 12.78
N CYS A 11 14.47 3.91 12.55
CA CYS A 11 15.40 4.88 13.13
C CYS A 11 15.54 4.71 14.65
N GLN A 12 16.78 4.61 15.12
CA GLN A 12 17.09 4.44 16.56
C GLN A 12 17.24 5.78 17.29
N GLY A 13 17.17 6.91 16.57
CA GLY A 13 17.22 8.25 17.15
C GLY A 13 15.86 8.77 17.64
N VAL A 14 14.79 7.99 17.43
CA VAL A 14 13.44 8.25 17.93
C VAL A 14 12.90 6.99 18.62
N GLN A 15 11.78 7.11 19.32
CA GLN A 15 11.11 5.96 19.92
C GLN A 15 10.74 4.93 18.85
N LYS A 16 10.88 3.64 19.18
CA LYS A 16 10.51 2.54 18.28
C LYS A 16 9.05 2.69 17.86
N TYR A 17 8.77 2.53 16.56
CA TYR A 17 7.44 2.68 15.96
C TYR A 17 6.88 4.11 15.97
N ALA A 18 7.73 5.14 16.10
CA ALA A 18 7.30 6.53 15.97
C ALA A 18 6.59 6.78 14.64
N ALA A 19 5.35 7.28 14.70
CA ALA A 19 4.51 7.56 13.55
C ALA A 19 3.49 8.65 13.88
N TYR A 20 3.08 9.41 12.86
CA TYR A 20 1.94 10.32 12.97
C TYR A 20 0.62 9.53 12.97
N GLY A 21 -0.35 9.95 13.78
CA GLY A 21 -1.70 9.38 13.81
C GLY A 21 -1.81 7.98 14.43
N VAL A 22 -0.69 7.33 14.80
CA VAL A 22 -0.67 5.98 15.39
C VAL A 22 0.10 5.99 16.70
N PRO A 23 -0.57 5.88 17.87
CA PRO A 23 0.05 6.07 19.18
C PRO A 23 0.83 4.85 19.69
N VAL A 24 1.51 4.11 18.81
CA VAL A 24 2.28 2.90 19.16
C VAL A 24 3.71 3.24 19.59
N GLY A 25 4.30 4.28 18.99
CA GLY A 25 5.67 4.73 19.26
C GLY A 25 5.76 6.11 19.92
N GLY A 26 4.79 6.46 20.77
CA GLY A 26 4.68 7.77 21.41
C GLY A 26 3.67 8.71 20.74
N GLN A 27 3.59 9.94 21.25
CA GLN A 27 2.65 10.96 20.75
C GLN A 27 3.37 11.93 19.82
N TRP A 28 3.24 11.72 18.51
CA TRP A 28 3.87 12.55 17.47
C TRP A 28 2.87 13.49 16.77
N GLY A 29 1.62 13.52 17.23
CA GLY A 29 0.52 14.25 16.59
C GLY A 29 -0.14 13.45 15.47
N GLY A 30 -1.05 14.09 14.74
CA GLY A 30 -1.78 13.51 13.61
C GLY A 30 -2.05 14.55 12.52
N LEU A 31 -2.53 14.08 11.37
CA LEU A 31 -2.73 14.91 10.18
C LEU A 31 -4.17 15.41 10.03
N TYR A 32 -5.07 15.08 10.96
CA TYR A 32 -6.38 15.75 11.11
C TYR A 32 -6.21 17.02 11.95
N SER A 33 -5.40 17.93 11.42
CA SER A 33 -5.08 19.23 12.02
C SER A 33 -4.81 20.25 10.92
N GLU A 34 -5.05 21.54 11.21
CA GLU A 34 -4.75 22.65 10.31
C GLU A 34 -3.24 22.83 10.11
N GLU A 35 -2.46 22.53 11.15
CA GLU A 35 -1.01 22.59 11.15
C GLU A 35 -0.43 21.31 11.76
N VAL A 36 0.72 20.87 11.23
CA VAL A 36 1.46 19.73 11.75
C VAL A 36 2.92 20.12 11.96
N ARG A 37 3.46 19.81 13.14
CA ARG A 37 4.89 19.95 13.40
C ARG A 37 5.63 18.75 12.83
N VAL A 38 6.61 19.01 11.96
CA VAL A 38 7.47 17.96 11.37
C VAL A 38 8.90 18.07 11.89
N PRO A 39 9.29 17.31 12.93
CA PRO A 39 10.69 17.22 13.36
C PRO A 39 11.55 16.63 12.24
N PHE A 40 12.82 17.06 12.17
CA PHE A 40 13.78 16.57 11.17
C PHE A 40 13.25 16.71 9.72
N ALA A 41 12.69 17.88 9.40
CA ALA A 41 12.00 18.15 8.14
C ALA A 41 12.77 17.70 6.88
N ASP A 42 14.09 17.91 6.83
CA ASP A 42 14.94 17.46 5.71
C ASP A 42 14.84 15.95 5.45
N ALA A 43 14.71 15.15 6.51
CA ALA A 43 14.58 13.70 6.43
C ALA A 43 13.12 13.24 6.27
N MET A 44 12.15 13.99 6.80
CA MET A 44 10.75 13.57 6.89
C MET A 44 9.86 14.10 5.76
N LEU A 45 10.28 15.15 5.05
CA LEU A 45 9.54 15.72 3.94
C LEU A 45 10.13 15.32 2.58
N VAL A 46 9.25 15.26 1.59
CA VAL A 46 9.58 15.13 0.17
C VAL A 46 8.83 16.23 -0.57
N PRO A 47 9.50 17.01 -1.44
CA PRO A 47 8.81 18.02 -2.23
C PRO A 47 7.78 17.36 -3.15
N LEU A 48 6.59 17.94 -3.20
CA LEU A 48 5.58 17.55 -4.18
C LEU A 48 6.04 18.01 -5.57
N PRO A 49 6.11 17.14 -6.59
CA PRO A 49 6.41 17.53 -7.96
C PRO A 49 5.48 18.63 -8.45
N GLU A 50 6.03 19.58 -9.21
CA GLU A 50 5.25 20.65 -9.81
C GLU A 50 4.16 20.09 -10.73
N GLY A 51 2.94 20.64 -10.64
CA GLY A 51 1.79 20.19 -11.42
C GLY A 51 1.17 18.87 -10.97
N LEU A 52 1.75 18.15 -9.99
CA LEU A 52 1.08 16.98 -9.41
C LEU A 52 -0.07 17.42 -8.49
N ASP A 53 -1.25 16.84 -8.71
CA ASP A 53 -2.42 17.04 -7.85
C ASP A 53 -2.14 16.54 -6.41
N PRO A 54 -2.18 17.43 -5.40
CA PRO A 54 -2.00 17.04 -4.00
C PRO A 54 -3.02 16.01 -3.51
N VAL A 55 -4.25 16.00 -4.06
CA VAL A 55 -5.30 15.05 -3.69
C VAL A 55 -4.89 13.64 -4.08
N ALA A 56 -4.37 13.46 -5.30
CA ALA A 56 -3.80 12.19 -5.75
C ALA A 56 -2.56 11.78 -4.95
N ALA A 57 -1.76 12.74 -4.48
CA ALA A 57 -0.55 12.48 -3.71
C ALA A 57 -0.78 12.17 -2.22
N ALA A 58 -2.00 12.36 -1.69
CA ALA A 58 -2.29 12.27 -0.25
C ALA A 58 -1.89 10.94 0.40
N GLY A 59 -1.94 9.84 -0.36
CA GLY A 59 -1.55 8.50 0.11
C GLY A 59 -0.05 8.17 -0.02
N ALA A 60 0.78 9.10 -0.48
CA ALA A 60 2.17 8.81 -0.83
C ALA A 60 3.00 8.35 0.38
N SER A 61 2.78 8.90 1.56
CA SER A 61 3.54 8.53 2.77
C SER A 61 3.05 7.27 3.46
N ASP A 62 2.09 6.54 2.88
CA ASP A 62 1.51 5.32 3.45
C ASP A 62 1.12 4.34 2.35
N ASN A 63 -0.17 4.19 2.06
CA ASN A 63 -0.74 3.11 1.26
C ASN A 63 -0.22 3.06 -0.20
N LEU A 64 0.09 4.18 -0.84
CA LEU A 64 0.67 4.16 -2.19
C LEU A 64 2.07 3.58 -2.18
N THR A 65 2.87 3.97 -1.19
CA THR A 65 4.23 3.45 -1.07
C THR A 65 4.24 2.00 -0.61
N ASP A 66 3.31 1.61 0.26
CA ASP A 66 3.17 0.22 0.67
C ASP A 66 2.75 -0.70 -0.50
N ALA A 67 1.79 -0.25 -1.31
CA ALA A 67 1.41 -0.92 -2.56
C ALA A 67 2.59 -1.04 -3.55
N TRP A 68 3.41 0.02 -3.69
CA TRP A 68 4.59 -0.01 -4.55
C TRP A 68 5.63 -1.00 -4.06
N VAL A 69 6.01 -0.92 -2.78
CA VAL A 69 7.08 -1.74 -2.21
C VAL A 69 6.70 -3.22 -2.19
N SER A 70 5.46 -3.54 -1.80
CA SER A 70 4.96 -4.91 -1.72
C SER A 70 4.96 -5.64 -3.06
N ALA A 71 4.74 -4.93 -4.17
CA ALA A 71 4.79 -5.50 -5.51
C ALA A 71 6.19 -5.42 -6.13
N SER A 72 6.81 -4.24 -6.13
CA SER A 72 8.02 -3.97 -6.93
C SER A 72 9.26 -4.73 -6.45
N GLN A 73 9.46 -4.88 -5.14
CA GLN A 73 10.64 -5.56 -4.60
C GLN A 73 10.72 -7.04 -5.01
N PRO A 74 9.66 -7.86 -4.81
CA PRO A 74 9.71 -9.26 -5.23
C PRO A 74 9.64 -9.46 -6.76
N ILE A 75 9.18 -8.46 -7.52
CA ILE A 75 9.18 -8.46 -8.99
C ILE A 75 10.58 -8.19 -9.55
N ALA A 76 11.36 -7.30 -8.94
CA ALA A 76 12.62 -6.79 -9.50
C ALA A 76 13.68 -7.86 -9.82
N SER A 77 13.66 -9.02 -9.15
CA SER A 77 14.59 -10.12 -9.37
C SER A 77 14.06 -11.23 -10.28
N ARG A 78 12.87 -11.05 -10.88
CA ARG A 78 12.16 -12.08 -11.64
C ARG A 78 12.00 -11.69 -13.10
N LYS A 79 12.04 -12.71 -13.96
CA LYS A 79 11.75 -12.56 -15.39
C LYS A 79 10.28 -12.91 -15.62
N ASP A 80 9.53 -12.00 -16.24
CA ASP A 80 8.12 -12.18 -16.62
C ASP A 80 7.20 -12.66 -15.46
N PRO A 81 7.25 -12.07 -14.24
CA PRO A 81 6.58 -12.62 -13.07
C PRO A 81 5.06 -12.56 -13.17
N LYS A 82 4.39 -13.67 -12.81
CA LYS A 82 2.94 -13.73 -12.63
C LYS A 82 2.58 -13.31 -11.21
N VAL A 83 1.70 -12.32 -11.10
CA VAL A 83 1.32 -11.71 -9.82
C VAL A 83 -0.14 -12.04 -9.50
N LEU A 84 -0.40 -12.43 -8.26
CA LEU A 84 -1.75 -12.47 -7.69
C LEU A 84 -1.89 -11.39 -6.61
N ILE A 85 -2.94 -10.59 -6.71
CA ILE A 85 -3.36 -9.67 -5.68
C ILE A 85 -4.55 -10.27 -4.95
N VAL A 86 -4.40 -10.52 -3.65
CA VAL A 86 -5.50 -11.01 -2.82
C VAL A 86 -6.10 -9.82 -2.06
N GLY A 87 -7.29 -9.40 -2.50
CA GLY A 87 -8.05 -8.32 -1.91
C GLY A 87 -8.71 -8.68 -0.58
N GLY A 88 -9.36 -7.71 0.05
CA GLY A 88 -9.95 -7.84 1.39
C GLY A 88 -9.77 -6.61 2.27
N THR A 89 -9.17 -5.57 1.71
CA THR A 89 -9.07 -4.21 2.26
C THR A 89 -9.62 -3.21 1.25
N GLU A 90 -9.80 -1.97 1.69
CA GLU A 90 -10.55 -0.95 0.96
C GLU A 90 -9.79 -0.51 -0.31
N SER A 91 -8.53 -0.06 -0.18
CA SER A 91 -7.74 0.48 -1.30
C SER A 91 -6.51 -0.33 -1.70
N LEU A 92 -5.86 -1.02 -0.74
CA LEU A 92 -4.50 -1.56 -0.95
C LEU A 92 -4.44 -2.54 -2.11
N GLY A 93 -5.41 -3.45 -2.24
CA GLY A 93 -5.44 -4.39 -3.35
C GLY A 93 -5.47 -3.67 -4.71
N ILE A 94 -6.30 -2.64 -4.86
CA ILE A 94 -6.43 -1.89 -6.12
C ILE A 94 -5.16 -1.11 -6.45
N LEU A 95 -4.54 -0.50 -5.44
CA LEU A 95 -3.26 0.18 -5.61
C LEU A 95 -2.15 -0.81 -5.96
N SER A 96 -2.08 -1.96 -5.28
CA SER A 96 -1.08 -3.00 -5.54
C SER A 96 -1.22 -3.61 -6.94
N THR A 97 -2.43 -3.69 -7.50
CA THR A 97 -2.64 -4.07 -8.92
C THR A 97 -1.87 -3.12 -9.85
N GLN A 98 -2.12 -1.81 -9.73
CA GLN A 98 -1.48 -0.81 -10.59
C GLN A 98 0.04 -0.79 -10.38
N MET A 99 0.48 -0.93 -9.13
CA MET A 99 1.91 -0.96 -8.80
C MET A 99 2.62 -2.21 -9.32
N ALA A 100 1.96 -3.38 -9.33
CA ALA A 100 2.50 -4.60 -9.92
C ALA A 100 2.68 -4.45 -11.44
N ILE A 101 1.69 -3.88 -12.13
CA ILE A 101 1.78 -3.58 -13.56
C ILE A 101 2.92 -2.59 -13.81
N ALA A 102 2.98 -1.49 -13.06
CA ALA A 102 4.03 -0.48 -13.18
C ALA A 102 5.43 -1.01 -12.87
N ALA A 103 5.54 -2.06 -12.04
CA ALA A 103 6.78 -2.75 -11.71
C ALA A 103 7.21 -3.78 -12.76
N GLY A 104 6.37 -4.11 -13.75
CA GLY A 104 6.69 -5.04 -14.83
C GLY A 104 6.17 -6.46 -14.65
N ALA A 105 5.07 -6.65 -13.91
CA ALA A 105 4.35 -7.93 -13.91
C ALA A 105 3.93 -8.33 -15.33
N SER A 106 4.08 -9.60 -15.69
CA SER A 106 3.65 -10.12 -16.99
C SER A 106 2.14 -10.39 -17.04
N GLU A 107 1.59 -10.81 -15.91
CA GLU A 107 0.16 -11.02 -15.68
C GLU A 107 -0.18 -10.59 -14.25
N VAL A 108 -1.33 -9.95 -14.06
CA VAL A 108 -1.87 -9.62 -12.73
C VAL A 108 -3.28 -10.17 -12.59
N ASP A 109 -3.43 -11.13 -11.69
CA ASP A 109 -4.73 -11.65 -11.26
C ASP A 109 -5.17 -10.98 -9.96
N TYR A 110 -6.48 -10.84 -9.79
CA TYR A 110 -7.10 -10.28 -8.59
C TYR A 110 -8.12 -11.27 -8.00
N TYR A 111 -8.03 -11.53 -6.70
CA TYR A 111 -8.93 -12.42 -5.98
C TYR A 111 -9.59 -11.71 -4.79
N ASP A 112 -10.89 -11.47 -4.89
CA ASP A 112 -11.73 -10.93 -3.82
C ASP A 112 -13.19 -11.37 -3.98
N VAL A 113 -13.97 -11.24 -2.89
CA VAL A 113 -15.40 -11.55 -2.82
C VAL A 113 -16.28 -10.33 -3.09
N SER A 114 -15.69 -9.15 -3.26
CA SER A 114 -16.43 -7.90 -3.45
C SER A 114 -16.48 -7.54 -4.93
N ASP A 115 -17.69 -7.55 -5.50
CA ASP A 115 -17.91 -7.15 -6.89
C ASP A 115 -17.44 -5.72 -7.18
N TYR A 116 -17.64 -4.81 -6.22
CA TYR A 116 -17.13 -3.44 -6.31
C TYR A 116 -15.61 -3.41 -6.49
N ARG A 117 -14.85 -4.10 -5.63
CA ARG A 117 -13.38 -4.13 -5.75
C ARG A 117 -12.91 -4.93 -6.96
N ASN A 118 -13.64 -5.98 -7.35
CA ASN A 118 -13.37 -6.72 -8.57
C ASN A 118 -13.48 -5.82 -9.80
N GLN A 119 -14.51 -4.97 -9.88
CA GLN A 119 -14.65 -4.00 -10.96
C GLN A 119 -13.47 -3.00 -10.97
N LEU A 120 -13.13 -2.42 -9.82
CA LEU A 120 -11.98 -1.50 -9.73
C LEU A 120 -10.65 -2.18 -10.12
N ALA A 121 -10.50 -3.48 -9.83
CA ALA A 121 -9.32 -4.24 -10.21
C ALA A 121 -9.24 -4.44 -11.74
N VAL A 122 -10.37 -4.73 -12.39
CA VAL A 122 -10.48 -4.77 -13.86
C VAL A 122 -10.13 -3.42 -14.46
N ASP A 123 -10.71 -2.34 -13.94
CA ASP A 123 -10.45 -0.98 -14.40
C ASP A 123 -8.97 -0.56 -14.17
N SER A 124 -8.30 -1.21 -13.21
CA SER A 124 -6.87 -1.06 -12.94
C SER A 124 -5.97 -1.99 -13.77
N GLY A 125 -6.54 -2.84 -14.63
CA GLY A 125 -5.80 -3.72 -15.55
C GLY A 125 -5.55 -5.15 -15.06
N ALA A 126 -6.15 -5.59 -13.95
CA ALA A 126 -6.09 -6.99 -13.51
C ALA A 126 -7.19 -7.86 -14.14
N ARG A 127 -6.95 -9.17 -14.18
CA ARG A 127 -7.97 -10.19 -14.44
C ARG A 127 -8.54 -10.68 -13.11
N VAL A 128 -9.85 -10.62 -12.96
CA VAL A 128 -10.51 -11.19 -11.76
C VAL A 128 -10.53 -12.71 -11.86
N TYR A 129 -10.13 -13.38 -10.78
CA TYR A 129 -10.26 -14.81 -10.62
C TYR A 129 -11.56 -15.15 -9.89
N ASP A 130 -12.46 -15.87 -10.57
CA ASP A 130 -13.80 -16.24 -10.11
C ASP A 130 -13.95 -17.76 -9.84
N GLY A 131 -12.88 -18.53 -10.00
CA GLY A 131 -12.85 -19.97 -9.77
C GLY A 131 -12.73 -20.38 -8.29
N PRO A 132 -12.68 -21.69 -8.01
CA PRO A 132 -12.45 -22.20 -6.65
C PRO A 132 -11.03 -21.83 -6.18
N LYS A 133 -10.87 -21.57 -4.88
CA LYS A 133 -9.57 -21.13 -4.30
C LYS A 133 -8.43 -22.10 -4.57
N GLU A 134 -8.71 -23.41 -4.65
CA GLU A 134 -7.72 -24.45 -4.94
C GLU A 134 -7.10 -24.29 -6.34
N GLY A 135 -7.84 -23.68 -7.28
CA GLY A 135 -7.31 -23.39 -8.62
C GLY A 135 -6.30 -22.24 -8.66
N LEU A 136 -6.07 -21.54 -7.55
CA LEU A 136 -4.98 -20.55 -7.42
C LEU A 136 -3.65 -21.20 -7.01
N TYR A 137 -3.66 -22.44 -6.49
CA TYR A 137 -2.50 -23.00 -5.81
C TYR A 137 -1.31 -23.21 -6.74
N GLU A 138 -0.12 -22.83 -6.26
CA GLU A 138 1.18 -23.04 -6.92
C GLU A 138 1.34 -22.42 -8.32
N ARG A 139 0.70 -21.26 -8.56
CA ARG A 139 0.66 -20.62 -9.88
C ARG A 139 1.44 -19.32 -9.99
N TYR A 140 1.65 -18.61 -8.89
CA TYR A 140 2.11 -17.22 -8.93
C TYR A 140 3.51 -17.07 -8.35
N ASP A 141 4.34 -16.29 -9.05
CA ASP A 141 5.69 -15.94 -8.59
C ASP A 141 5.66 -14.97 -7.41
N VAL A 142 4.68 -14.08 -7.44
CA VAL A 142 4.49 -13.01 -6.45
C VAL A 142 3.03 -12.98 -6.04
N VAL A 143 2.79 -12.91 -4.74
CA VAL A 143 1.45 -12.66 -4.19
C VAL A 143 1.49 -11.42 -3.31
N VAL A 144 0.57 -10.49 -3.51
CA VAL A 144 0.35 -9.39 -2.56
C VAL A 144 -0.93 -9.66 -1.78
N ALA A 145 -0.76 -10.00 -0.50
CA ALA A 145 -1.87 -10.26 0.41
C ALA A 145 -2.33 -8.95 1.07
N ALA A 146 -3.27 -8.26 0.42
CA ALA A 146 -3.90 -7.03 0.87
C ALA A 146 -5.20 -7.33 1.65
N THR A 147 -5.09 -8.18 2.68
CA THR A 147 -6.22 -8.78 3.39
C THR A 147 -5.99 -8.86 4.88
N ARG A 148 -7.07 -8.76 5.67
CA ARG A 148 -7.07 -8.99 7.13
C ARG A 148 -7.65 -10.36 7.50
N SER A 149 -7.92 -11.22 6.51
CA SER A 149 -8.53 -12.55 6.69
C SER A 149 -7.45 -13.64 6.76
N PRO A 150 -7.41 -14.45 7.85
CA PRO A 150 -6.47 -15.58 7.96
C PRO A 150 -6.62 -16.59 6.81
N ASP A 151 -7.85 -16.86 6.38
CA ASP A 151 -8.14 -17.78 5.28
C ASP A 151 -7.60 -17.26 3.93
N LYS A 152 -7.72 -15.95 3.69
CA LYS A 152 -7.15 -15.33 2.49
C LYS A 152 -5.63 -15.26 2.56
N LEU A 153 -5.03 -15.06 3.74
CA LEU A 153 -3.57 -15.17 3.91
C LEU A 153 -3.09 -16.60 3.64
N HIS A 154 -3.77 -17.61 4.17
CA HIS A 154 -3.48 -19.01 3.86
C HIS A 154 -3.57 -19.28 2.36
N THR A 155 -4.65 -18.83 1.70
CA THR A 155 -4.83 -18.94 0.25
C THR A 155 -3.68 -18.27 -0.51
N SER A 156 -3.26 -17.08 -0.07
CA SER A 156 -2.11 -16.35 -0.65
C SER A 156 -0.82 -17.17 -0.60
N LEU A 157 -0.55 -17.80 0.54
CA LEU A 157 0.64 -18.65 0.73
C LEU A 157 0.58 -19.95 -0.06
N MET A 158 -0.61 -20.50 -0.27
CA MET A 158 -0.82 -21.68 -1.10
C MET A 158 -0.76 -21.38 -2.60
N ALA A 159 -1.08 -20.14 -3.00
CA ALA A 159 -1.05 -19.69 -4.39
C ALA A 159 0.37 -19.53 -4.97
N LEU A 160 1.38 -19.43 -4.11
CA LEU A 160 2.77 -19.28 -4.53
C LEU A 160 3.29 -20.53 -5.25
N ALA A 161 3.81 -20.34 -6.45
CA ALA A 161 4.65 -21.32 -7.12
C ALA A 161 5.94 -21.57 -6.28
N PRO A 162 6.65 -22.70 -6.50
CA PRO A 162 7.93 -22.95 -5.83
C PRO A 162 8.91 -21.77 -5.95
N GLY A 163 9.52 -21.37 -4.84
CA GLY A 163 10.39 -20.19 -4.77
C GLY A 163 9.67 -18.84 -4.86
N GLY A 164 8.34 -18.82 -4.82
CA GLY A 164 7.53 -17.60 -4.86
C GLY A 164 7.68 -16.72 -3.62
N HIS A 165 7.23 -15.46 -3.74
CA HIS A 165 7.26 -14.47 -2.66
C HIS A 165 5.88 -13.89 -2.37
N CYS A 166 5.43 -13.94 -1.12
CA CYS A 166 4.23 -13.26 -0.67
C CYS A 166 4.57 -12.03 0.19
N SER A 167 4.10 -10.87 -0.24
CA SER A 167 4.11 -9.63 0.56
C SER A 167 2.75 -9.50 1.26
N CYS A 168 2.72 -9.66 2.58
CA CYS A 168 1.52 -9.46 3.38
C CYS A 168 1.51 -8.05 3.97
N ILE A 169 0.60 -7.22 3.45
CA ILE A 169 0.43 -5.81 3.81
C ILE A 169 -0.89 -5.55 4.56
N GLY A 170 -1.63 -6.60 4.89
CA GLY A 170 -2.72 -6.54 5.83
C GLY A 170 -2.24 -6.58 7.28
N ILE A 171 -2.92 -5.83 8.16
CA ILE A 171 -2.65 -5.83 9.58
C ILE A 171 -3.49 -6.92 10.26
N PHE A 172 -2.81 -7.83 10.94
CA PHE A 172 -3.40 -8.86 11.79
C PHE A 172 -3.09 -8.52 13.26
N PHE A 173 -4.13 -8.41 14.08
CA PHE A 173 -3.99 -8.15 15.52
C PHE A 173 -3.89 -9.44 16.35
N GLU A 174 -4.09 -10.59 15.70
CA GLU A 174 -3.89 -11.92 16.25
C GLU A 174 -3.04 -12.73 15.28
N ASP A 175 -2.23 -13.65 15.79
CA ASP A 175 -1.32 -14.46 14.97
C ASP A 175 -2.11 -15.50 14.15
N PRO A 176 -2.14 -15.38 12.81
CA PRO A 176 -2.81 -16.38 11.98
C PRO A 176 -1.96 -17.66 11.90
N LYS A 177 -2.63 -18.81 11.73
CA LYS A 177 -1.93 -20.08 11.45
C LYS A 177 -1.30 -20.04 10.07
N LEU A 178 0.01 -20.30 10.00
CA LEU A 178 0.76 -20.35 8.74
C LEU A 178 0.98 -21.81 8.29
N PRO A 179 0.81 -22.13 7.00
CA PRO A 179 1.10 -23.45 6.45
C PRO A 179 2.61 -23.66 6.27
N LEU A 180 3.37 -23.66 7.38
CA LEU A 180 4.84 -23.68 7.36
C LEU A 180 5.41 -24.92 6.65
N PHE A 181 4.80 -26.09 6.81
CA PHE A 181 5.27 -27.31 6.14
C PHE A 181 5.10 -27.24 4.61
N PRO A 182 3.91 -26.89 4.05
CA PRO A 182 3.79 -26.59 2.62
C PRO A 182 4.72 -25.47 2.13
N MET A 183 4.95 -24.43 2.94
CA MET A 183 5.89 -23.36 2.57
C MET A 183 7.33 -23.88 2.47
N TYR A 184 7.75 -24.70 3.44
CA TYR A 184 9.07 -25.32 3.47
C TYR A 184 9.31 -26.20 2.24
N LEU A 185 8.35 -27.07 1.88
CA LEU A 185 8.46 -27.96 0.72
C LEU A 185 8.63 -27.21 -0.60
N ARG A 186 8.08 -25.99 -0.68
CA ARG A 186 8.12 -25.15 -1.90
C ARG A 186 9.18 -24.05 -1.84
N GLY A 187 9.88 -23.89 -0.72
CA GLY A 187 10.90 -22.86 -0.55
C GLY A 187 10.38 -21.42 -0.77
N VAL A 188 9.14 -21.14 -0.35
CA VAL A 188 8.50 -19.83 -0.57
C VAL A 188 8.81 -18.83 0.55
N THR A 189 8.75 -17.54 0.22
CA THR A 189 9.01 -16.45 1.16
C THR A 189 7.73 -15.74 1.57
N LEU A 190 7.60 -15.41 2.86
CA LEU A 190 6.60 -14.47 3.37
C LEU A 190 7.33 -13.25 3.94
N SER A 191 7.02 -12.05 3.44
CA SER A 191 7.45 -10.79 4.02
C SER A 191 6.29 -10.05 4.68
N VAL A 192 6.50 -9.60 5.91
CA VAL A 192 5.61 -8.76 6.70
C VAL A 192 6.39 -7.58 7.25
N GLY A 193 5.75 -6.42 7.40
CA GLY A 193 6.37 -5.28 8.07
C GLY A 193 5.74 -3.95 7.71
N LEU A 194 6.01 -2.94 8.54
CA LEU A 194 5.68 -1.56 8.22
C LEU A 194 6.52 -1.09 7.04
N CYS A 195 5.86 -0.45 6.07
CA CYS A 195 6.53 0.03 4.88
C CYS A 195 7.60 1.08 5.23
N ASN A 196 8.78 0.91 4.65
CA ASN A 196 9.87 1.86 4.80
C ASN A 196 9.73 3.00 3.77
N VAL A 197 8.76 3.88 3.99
CA VAL A 197 8.22 4.72 2.91
C VAL A 197 9.19 5.76 2.33
N ARG A 198 10.06 6.35 3.16
CA ARG A 198 10.77 7.60 2.81
C ARG A 198 11.62 7.50 1.55
N SER A 199 12.31 6.38 1.33
CA SER A 199 13.15 6.17 0.14
C SER A 199 12.35 5.95 -1.14
N HIS A 200 11.07 5.59 -1.01
CA HIS A 200 10.22 5.20 -2.14
C HIS A 200 9.21 6.29 -2.54
N ILE A 201 8.89 7.25 -1.65
CA ILE A 201 7.96 8.35 -1.95
C ILE A 201 8.29 9.05 -3.28
N PRO A 202 9.55 9.44 -3.61
CA PRO A 202 9.83 10.09 -4.89
C PRO A 202 9.42 9.24 -6.10
N LYS A 203 9.63 7.92 -6.03
CA LYS A 203 9.25 7.02 -7.12
C LYS A 203 7.74 6.89 -7.23
N VAL A 204 7.03 6.84 -6.10
CA VAL A 204 5.57 6.75 -6.07
C VAL A 204 4.93 8.02 -6.62
N LEU A 205 5.44 9.21 -6.24
CA LEU A 205 4.98 10.48 -6.79
C LEU A 205 5.21 10.56 -8.30
N ASP A 206 6.34 10.07 -8.81
CA ASP A 206 6.62 9.94 -10.24
C ASP A 206 5.61 9.02 -10.95
N LEU A 207 5.27 7.87 -10.36
CA LEU A 207 4.27 6.95 -10.93
C LEU A 207 2.87 7.58 -10.99
N VAL A 208 2.48 8.35 -9.97
CA VAL A 208 1.22 9.09 -10.00
C VAL A 208 1.27 10.21 -11.05
N HIS A 209 2.34 11.01 -11.05
CA HIS A 209 2.50 12.13 -11.97
C HIS A 209 2.52 11.71 -13.44
N THR A 210 3.12 10.56 -13.76
CA THR A 210 3.18 10.01 -15.12
C THR A 210 1.94 9.19 -15.50
N GLY A 211 0.93 9.11 -14.63
CA GLY A 211 -0.31 8.37 -14.88
C GLY A 211 -0.17 6.84 -14.84
N LYS A 212 0.98 6.32 -14.40
CA LYS A 212 1.20 4.87 -14.20
C LYS A 212 0.48 4.33 -12.97
N CYS A 213 0.07 5.21 -12.06
CA CYS A 213 -0.83 4.89 -10.97
C CYS A 213 -1.85 6.02 -10.83
N ASN A 214 -3.13 5.69 -10.97
CA ASN A 214 -4.24 6.55 -10.58
C ASN A 214 -4.72 6.12 -9.17
N PRO A 215 -4.34 6.85 -8.11
CA PRO A 215 -4.72 6.50 -6.75
C PRO A 215 -6.19 6.78 -6.44
N LEU A 216 -6.82 7.70 -7.19
CA LEU A 216 -8.19 8.13 -6.94
C LEU A 216 -9.22 7.06 -7.32
N ILE A 217 -8.85 6.09 -8.16
CA ILE A 217 -9.73 4.94 -8.46
C ILE A 217 -10.03 4.09 -7.20
N ALA A 218 -9.11 4.10 -6.23
CA ALA A 218 -9.24 3.38 -4.97
C ALA A 218 -9.75 4.27 -3.82
N THR A 219 -10.11 5.52 -4.13
CA THR A 219 -10.59 6.53 -3.20
C THR A 219 -12.04 6.86 -3.56
N PRO A 220 -13.03 6.21 -2.92
CA PRO A 220 -14.44 6.41 -3.23
C PRO A 220 -14.92 7.86 -3.11
N GLU A 221 -14.33 8.67 -2.22
CA GLU A 221 -14.79 10.03 -1.97
C GLU A 221 -13.64 11.02 -1.68
N VAL A 222 -13.75 12.22 -2.26
CA VAL A 222 -13.00 13.41 -1.85
C VAL A 222 -13.97 14.34 -1.14
N VAL A 223 -13.74 14.60 0.15
CA VAL A 223 -14.68 15.30 1.03
C VAL A 223 -14.09 16.60 1.54
N THR A 224 -14.97 17.56 1.89
CA THR A 224 -14.53 18.81 2.52
C THR A 224 -14.01 18.56 3.94
N TRP A 225 -13.32 19.56 4.49
CA TRP A 225 -12.89 19.53 5.88
C TRP A 225 -14.07 19.42 6.86
N GLU A 226 -15.18 20.07 6.53
CA GLU A 226 -16.40 20.09 7.34
C GLU A 226 -17.13 18.74 7.33
N ASP A 227 -17.11 18.02 6.20
CA ASP A 227 -17.76 16.71 6.05
C ASP A 227 -16.89 15.53 6.54
N ALA A 228 -15.59 15.78 6.78
CA ALA A 228 -14.62 14.76 7.16
C ALA A 228 -15.04 13.88 8.35
N PRO A 229 -15.62 14.40 9.46
CA PRO A 229 -16.04 13.56 10.58
C PRO A 229 -17.09 12.52 10.19
N GLN A 230 -18.04 12.88 9.33
CA GLN A 230 -19.10 11.98 8.89
C GLN A 230 -18.56 10.94 7.89
N ALA A 231 -17.68 11.36 6.99
CA ALA A 231 -17.05 10.48 6.01
C ALA A 231 -16.17 9.40 6.68
N LEU A 232 -15.47 9.76 7.76
CA LEU A 232 -14.56 8.86 8.49
C LEU A 232 -15.25 7.71 9.23
N ILE A 233 -16.52 7.89 9.60
CA ILE A 233 -17.30 6.85 10.29
C ILE A 233 -18.12 5.99 9.31
N ALA A 234 -18.05 6.28 8.01
CA ALA A 234 -18.76 5.52 6.99
C ALA A 234 -18.09 4.14 6.73
N PRO A 235 -18.85 3.11 6.31
CA PRO A 235 -18.31 1.76 6.13
C PRO A 235 -17.19 1.62 5.07
N LEU A 236 -17.06 2.56 4.13
CA LEU A 236 -16.07 2.55 3.04
C LEU A 236 -15.09 3.71 3.15
N ALA A 237 -14.77 4.17 4.38
CA ALA A 237 -14.10 5.43 4.72
C ALA A 237 -12.68 5.70 4.15
N LYS A 238 -12.27 5.09 3.03
CA LYS A 238 -11.10 5.56 2.30
C LYS A 238 -11.45 6.87 1.58
N VAL A 239 -11.26 7.96 2.29
CA VAL A 239 -11.55 9.31 1.81
C VAL A 239 -10.30 10.16 1.78
N VAL A 240 -10.26 11.12 0.86
CA VAL A 240 -9.30 12.22 0.89
C VAL A 240 -10.02 13.47 1.32
N MET A 241 -9.54 14.10 2.39
CA MET A 241 -10.11 15.34 2.91
C MET A 241 -9.38 16.52 2.27
N VAL A 242 -10.14 17.48 1.76
CA VAL A 242 -9.60 18.68 1.14
C VAL A 242 -10.02 19.92 1.91
N ARG A 243 -9.12 20.88 1.96
CA ARG A 243 -9.37 22.20 2.52
C ARG A 243 -8.70 23.28 1.67
N PRO A 244 -9.33 24.45 1.50
CA PRO A 244 -8.63 25.61 0.95
C PRO A 244 -7.36 25.91 1.75
N ARG A 245 -6.31 26.39 1.08
CA ARG A 245 -5.06 26.80 1.74
C ARG A 245 -5.37 27.88 2.79
N LEU A 246 -4.99 27.62 4.03
CA LEU A 246 -5.22 28.53 5.16
C LEU A 246 -4.37 29.80 5.05
N PHE A 247 -3.17 29.67 4.51
CA PHE A 247 -2.23 30.77 4.30
C PHE A 247 -1.97 30.92 2.80
N ALA A 248 -2.26 32.10 2.25
CA ALA A 248 -1.80 32.45 0.92
C ALA A 248 -0.26 32.54 0.96
N ALA A 249 0.41 32.00 -0.06
CA ALA A 249 1.82 32.31 -0.26
C ALA A 249 1.93 33.83 -0.41
N GLN A 250 2.64 34.50 0.50
CA GLN A 250 3.04 35.88 0.27
C GLN A 250 3.91 35.85 -0.98
N THR A 251 3.37 36.29 -2.12
CA THR A 251 4.16 36.60 -3.31
C THR A 251 5.18 37.65 -2.89
N GLN A 252 6.43 37.23 -2.72
CA GLN A 252 7.55 38.16 -2.70
C GLN A 252 7.59 38.80 -4.10
N ASN A 253 7.23 40.08 -4.14
CA ASN A 253 7.43 40.95 -5.31
C ASN A 253 8.92 41.09 -5.63
#